data_AF-A0A914IEC9-F1
#
_entry.id   AF-A0A914IEC9-F1
#
_cell.length_a   1.000
_cell.length_b   1.000
_cell.length_c   1.000
_cell.angle_alpha   90.00
_cell.angle_beta   90.00
_cell.angle_gamma   90.00
#
_symmetry.space_group_name_H-M   'P 1'
#
loop_
_entity.id
_entity.type
_entity.pdbx_description
1 polymer ?
#
loop_
_entity_poly.entity_id
_entity_poly.type
_entity_poly.pdbx_seq_one_letter_code
_entity_poly.pdbx_strand_id
1 'polypeptide(L)'
;MVFTCKHLLIAAAAAFLISALSIQQTKAIEIPGTLGQCLQKIEPRVCDPQNVLSEDERTKLDALLVRVEEGTKREGYPLKIRSKGCGSNGITMPVVQLKIASDDMDTLQTQLTDLLQEYTDAHPCKRIAFVVLNADDDKVENRRFWTGTNWNVNVKPMEVVALYRDAIKFVQNADYAQALSSIAEKFLNMAASRLNVPFAEAQIVTANNNTGPIDGAGTQQNNAVVEQQSEKIPAEQTVDAQSN
;
A
#
# COMPACT_ATOMS: atom_id res chain seq x y z
N MET A 1 -24.73 42.12 63.23
CA MET A 1 -23.28 41.86 63.35
C MET A 1 -23.08 40.37 63.51
N VAL A 2 -22.28 39.80 62.61
CA VAL A 2 -21.51 38.53 62.66
C VAL A 2 -22.09 37.36 63.48
N PHE A 3 -22.41 36.24 62.82
CA PHE A 3 -21.84 34.94 63.21
C PHE A 3 -21.71 34.00 62.01
N THR A 4 -20.52 33.40 61.96
CA THR A 4 -19.99 32.45 60.98
C THR A 4 -20.40 31.00 61.26
N CYS A 5 -20.25 30.17 60.22
CA CYS A 5 -19.71 28.80 60.25
C CYS A 5 -20.64 27.58 60.44
N LYS A 6 -20.64 26.76 59.38
CA LYS A 6 -20.34 25.31 59.32
C LYS A 6 -21.40 24.24 59.67
N HIS A 7 -21.56 23.37 58.65
CA HIS A 7 -21.81 21.91 58.65
C HIS A 7 -23.27 21.44 58.56
N LEU A 8 -23.61 20.73 57.46
CA LEU A 8 -23.94 19.28 57.39
C LEU A 8 -24.63 19.01 56.01
N LEU A 9 -23.94 18.38 55.05
CA LEU A 9 -24.20 17.02 54.51
C LEU A 9 -25.64 16.75 54.03
N ILE A 10 -25.81 16.38 52.74
CA ILE A 10 -26.52 15.16 52.28
C ILE A 10 -26.26 14.93 50.76
N ALA A 11 -25.79 13.69 50.52
CA ALA A 11 -25.78 12.83 49.34
C ALA A 11 -26.28 13.30 47.96
N ALA A 12 -25.50 12.95 46.94
CA ALA A 12 -25.99 12.20 45.77
C ALA A 12 -24.81 11.49 45.07
N ALA A 13 -24.71 10.18 45.29
CA ALA A 13 -23.84 9.31 44.52
C ALA A 13 -24.46 9.08 43.13
N ALA A 14 -23.82 9.61 42.09
CA ALA A 14 -24.10 9.24 40.71
C ALA A 14 -22.95 8.34 40.22
N ALA A 15 -23.02 7.06 40.57
CA ALA A 15 -22.22 6.02 39.95
C ALA A 15 -22.80 5.77 38.55
N PHE A 16 -22.31 6.51 37.56
CA PHE A 16 -22.60 6.21 36.17
C PHE A 16 -21.78 4.98 35.77
N LEU A 17 -22.52 3.88 35.58
CA LEU A 17 -22.12 2.71 34.82
C LEU A 17 -21.66 3.15 33.42
N ILE A 18 -20.36 3.33 33.24
CA ILE A 18 -19.76 3.26 31.90
C ILE A 18 -19.31 1.82 31.75
N SER A 19 -20.19 1.08 31.08
CA SER A 19 -19.95 -0.17 30.37
C SER A 19 -18.48 -0.34 30.00
N ALA A 20 -17.90 -1.43 30.49
CA ALA A 20 -16.67 -2.02 30.00
C ALA A 20 -16.82 -2.33 28.50
N LEU A 21 -16.54 -1.32 27.67
CA LEU A 21 -16.08 -1.55 26.32
C LEU A 21 -14.74 -2.25 26.47
N SER A 22 -14.78 -3.56 26.25
CA SER A 22 -13.61 -4.36 25.95
C SER A 22 -12.97 -3.74 24.71
N ILE A 23 -12.09 -2.78 24.95
CA ILE A 23 -11.06 -2.39 24.00
C ILE A 23 -10.19 -3.63 23.95
N GLN A 24 -10.46 -4.49 22.96
CA GLN A 24 -9.45 -5.41 22.48
C GLN A 24 -8.25 -4.53 22.18
N GLN A 25 -7.27 -4.62 23.08
CA GLN A 25 -5.96 -4.05 22.90
C GLN A 25 -5.40 -4.78 21.68
N THR A 26 -5.68 -4.24 20.48
CA THR A 26 -4.97 -4.59 19.27
C THR A 26 -3.52 -4.44 19.65
N LYS A 27 -2.84 -5.59 19.77
CA LYS A 27 -1.40 -5.67 19.95
C LYS A 27 -0.86 -4.71 18.89
N ALA A 28 -0.38 -3.54 19.31
CA ALA A 28 0.33 -2.67 18.42
C ALA A 28 1.46 -3.55 17.94
N ILE A 29 1.41 -3.97 16.68
CA ILE A 29 2.55 -4.63 16.06
C ILE A 29 3.66 -3.61 16.31
N GLU A 30 4.64 -4.00 17.11
CA GLU A 30 5.93 -3.34 17.09
C GLU A 30 6.45 -3.63 15.70
N ILE A 31 5.96 -2.86 14.72
CA ILE A 31 6.58 -2.76 13.43
C ILE A 31 8.00 -2.35 13.83
N PRO A 32 9.01 -3.19 13.59
CA PRO A 32 10.35 -2.93 14.11
C PRO A 32 10.68 -1.49 13.76
N GLY A 33 11.09 -0.71 14.78
CA GLY A 33 11.01 0.75 14.88
C GLY A 33 11.76 1.58 13.83
N THR A 34 12.04 0.98 12.69
CA THR A 34 12.70 1.48 11.50
C THR A 34 11.79 1.45 10.27
N LEU A 35 10.71 0.64 10.20
CA LEU A 35 9.87 0.63 8.99
C LEU A 35 9.15 1.96 8.79
N GLY A 36 8.58 2.54 9.86
CA GLY A 36 8.02 3.90 9.80
C GLY A 36 9.05 4.93 9.35
N GLN A 37 10.30 4.87 9.82
CA GLN A 37 11.38 5.78 9.41
C GLN A 37 11.84 5.55 7.96
N CYS A 38 11.85 4.29 7.55
CA CYS A 38 12.22 3.83 6.22
C CYS A 38 11.17 4.22 5.17
N LEU A 39 9.90 4.27 5.60
CA LEU A 39 8.75 4.64 4.81
C LEU A 39 8.40 6.15 4.87
N GLN A 40 8.80 6.85 5.93
CA GLN A 40 8.57 8.29 6.17
C GLN A 40 9.13 9.18 5.06
N LYS A 41 10.05 8.65 4.27
CA LYS A 41 10.44 9.21 3.00
C LYS A 41 10.10 8.12 2.02
N ILE A 42 9.17 8.27 1.09
CA ILE A 42 9.05 7.35 -0.05
C ILE A 42 10.25 7.56 -1.03
N GLU A 43 11.38 8.04 -0.52
CA GLU A 43 12.59 8.45 -1.22
C GLU A 43 13.73 7.41 -1.22
N PRO A 44 13.93 6.53 -0.20
CA PRO A 44 14.70 5.33 -0.39
C PRO A 44 13.87 4.36 -1.23
N ARG A 45 14.40 4.03 -2.42
CA ARG A 45 13.75 3.07 -3.30
C ARG A 45 13.84 1.65 -2.75
N VAL A 46 14.76 1.40 -1.82
CA VAL A 46 14.90 0.12 -1.11
C VAL A 46 14.82 0.34 0.38
N CYS A 47 13.90 -0.37 1.03
CA CYS A 47 13.70 -0.41 2.45
C CYS A 47 13.91 -1.83 2.96
N ASP A 48 14.96 -2.08 3.74
CA ASP A 48 15.32 -3.41 4.23
C ASP A 48 15.83 -3.34 5.68
N PRO A 49 14.92 -3.11 6.65
CA PRO A 49 15.32 -2.82 8.02
C PRO A 49 15.96 -4.01 8.76
N GLN A 50 15.71 -5.24 8.31
CA GLN A 50 16.30 -6.45 8.89
C GLN A 50 17.58 -6.89 8.16
N ASN A 51 18.06 -6.13 7.17
CA ASN A 51 19.22 -6.47 6.34
C ASN A 51 19.13 -7.88 5.73
N VAL A 52 17.96 -8.24 5.21
CA VAL A 52 17.77 -9.50 4.47
C VAL A 52 18.63 -9.51 3.21
N LEU A 53 18.77 -8.36 2.56
CA LEU A 53 19.69 -8.19 1.44
C LEU A 53 21.09 -7.81 1.97
N SER A 54 22.13 -8.13 1.22
CA SER A 54 23.46 -7.54 1.44
C SER A 54 23.50 -6.07 0.99
N GLU A 55 24.53 -5.35 1.41
CA GLU A 55 24.73 -3.95 0.98
C GLU A 55 24.91 -3.81 -0.53
N ASP A 56 25.66 -4.73 -1.14
CA ASP A 56 25.86 -4.78 -2.59
C ASP A 56 24.54 -5.04 -3.35
N GLU A 57 23.70 -5.94 -2.84
CA GLU A 57 22.39 -6.24 -3.44
C GLU A 57 21.44 -5.05 -3.32
N ARG A 58 21.39 -4.38 -2.17
CA ARG A 58 20.62 -3.14 -2.00
C ARG A 58 21.07 -2.06 -2.98
N THR A 59 22.38 -1.87 -3.12
CA THR A 59 22.95 -0.87 -4.01
C THR A 59 22.61 -1.15 -5.48
N LYS A 60 22.73 -2.42 -5.91
CA LYS A 60 22.36 -2.84 -7.27
C LYS A 60 20.87 -2.67 -7.54
N LEU A 61 20.02 -3.03 -6.56
CA LEU A 61 18.59 -2.89 -6.65
C LEU A 61 18.20 -1.40 -6.72
N ASP A 62 18.74 -0.53 -5.87
CA ASP A 62 18.47 0.91 -5.93
C ASP A 62 18.82 1.51 -7.30
N ALA A 63 20.01 1.19 -7.84
CA ALA A 63 20.42 1.64 -9.17
C ALA A 63 19.50 1.12 -10.30
N LEU A 64 18.87 -0.05 -10.12
CA LEU A 64 17.86 -0.56 -11.05
C LEU A 64 16.54 0.20 -10.91
N LEU A 65 16.10 0.51 -9.69
CA LEU A 65 14.88 1.27 -9.43
C LEU A 65 14.98 2.72 -9.93
N VAL A 66 16.17 3.34 -9.87
CA VAL A 66 16.46 4.62 -10.55
C VAL A 66 16.23 4.49 -12.06
N ARG A 67 16.74 3.43 -12.69
CA ARG A 67 16.55 3.18 -14.13
C ARG A 67 15.08 2.95 -14.51
N VAL A 68 14.28 2.33 -13.63
CA VAL A 68 12.83 2.20 -13.82
C VAL A 68 12.16 3.57 -13.85
N GLU A 69 12.47 4.43 -12.88
CA GLU A 69 11.90 5.78 -12.81
C GLU A 69 12.31 6.64 -14.03
N GLU A 70 13.59 6.64 -14.37
CA GLU A 70 14.11 7.38 -15.54
C GLU A 70 13.56 6.82 -16.85
N GLY A 71 13.46 5.49 -16.98
CA GLY A 71 12.92 4.81 -18.14
C GLY A 71 11.45 5.20 -18.37
N THR A 72 10.61 5.02 -17.36
CA THR A 72 9.19 5.38 -17.44
C THR A 72 8.97 6.88 -17.69
N LYS A 73 9.83 7.74 -17.15
CA LYS A 73 9.84 9.18 -17.45
C LYS A 73 10.13 9.44 -18.93
N ARG A 74 11.20 8.85 -19.46
CA ARG A 74 11.66 9.01 -20.85
C ARG A 74 10.63 8.50 -21.86
N GLU A 75 9.98 7.39 -21.58
CA GLU A 75 8.93 6.81 -22.41
C GLU A 75 7.61 7.62 -22.37
N GLY A 76 7.53 8.68 -21.54
CA GLY A 76 6.37 9.56 -21.51
C GLY A 76 5.15 8.93 -20.83
N TYR A 77 5.36 8.15 -19.77
CA TYR A 77 4.28 7.41 -19.11
C TYR A 77 3.06 8.29 -18.81
N PRO A 78 1.85 7.88 -19.25
CA PRO A 78 0.71 8.78 -19.32
C PRO A 78 0.31 9.25 -17.91
N LEU A 79 -0.31 10.44 -17.84
CA LEU A 79 -0.89 11.00 -16.62
C LEU A 79 -2.40 10.84 -16.63
N LYS A 80 -3.00 10.70 -15.43
CA LYS A 80 -4.44 10.90 -15.28
C LYS A 80 -4.77 12.37 -15.52
N ILE A 81 -5.96 12.63 -16.08
CA ILE A 81 -6.45 13.98 -16.45
C ILE A 81 -6.48 14.98 -15.27
N ARG A 82 -6.58 14.48 -14.02
CA ARG A 82 -6.55 15.32 -12.80
C ARG A 82 -5.15 15.86 -12.47
N SER A 83 -4.10 15.37 -13.13
CA SER A 83 -2.70 15.74 -12.89
C SER A 83 -2.20 16.78 -13.91
N LYS A 84 -3.11 17.55 -14.53
CA LYS A 84 -2.76 18.68 -15.40
C LYS A 84 -1.83 19.64 -14.64
N GLY A 85 -0.60 19.79 -15.11
CA GLY A 85 0.44 20.61 -14.47
C GLY A 85 1.56 19.82 -13.76
N CYS A 86 1.42 18.50 -13.59
CA CYS A 86 2.40 17.67 -12.87
C CYS A 86 3.69 17.33 -13.63
N GLY A 87 3.85 17.79 -14.87
CA GLY A 87 5.03 17.54 -15.70
C GLY A 87 5.30 16.04 -15.99
N SER A 88 6.44 15.74 -16.59
CA SER A 88 6.87 14.37 -16.90
C SER A 88 7.65 13.76 -15.73
N ASN A 89 6.97 13.26 -14.70
CA ASN A 89 7.63 12.43 -13.67
C ASN A 89 7.76 10.96 -14.16
N GLY A 90 8.70 10.20 -13.61
CA GLY A 90 8.72 8.75 -13.76
C GLY A 90 7.77 8.06 -12.79
N ILE A 91 7.67 6.74 -12.85
CA ILE A 91 7.09 5.92 -11.78
C ILE A 91 8.21 5.62 -10.78
N THR A 92 8.06 6.09 -9.55
CA THR A 92 8.90 5.66 -8.43
C THR A 92 8.38 4.29 -7.98
N MET A 93 9.28 3.31 -7.83
CA MET A 93 8.92 1.96 -7.38
C MET A 93 9.62 1.61 -6.05
N PRO A 94 9.11 2.08 -4.89
CA PRO A 94 9.68 1.73 -3.60
C PRO A 94 9.51 0.23 -3.34
N VAL A 95 10.58 -0.40 -2.90
CA VAL A 95 10.65 -1.80 -2.53
C VAL A 95 10.88 -1.91 -1.03
N VAL A 96 10.06 -2.69 -0.34
CA VAL A 96 10.23 -3.03 1.06
C VAL A 96 10.49 -4.52 1.19
N GLN A 97 11.68 -4.87 1.64
CA GLN A 97 12.06 -6.21 2.04
C GLN A 97 11.90 -6.31 3.56
N LEU A 98 11.12 -7.29 4.02
CA LEU A 98 10.85 -7.51 5.44
C LEU A 98 11.22 -8.92 5.85
N LYS A 99 11.32 -9.13 7.16
CA LYS A 99 11.34 -10.44 7.79
C LYS A 99 10.50 -10.38 9.07
N ILE A 100 9.19 -10.56 8.93
CA ILE A 100 8.20 -10.54 10.02
C ILE A 100 7.31 -11.78 9.97
N ALA A 101 6.58 -12.06 11.06
CA ALA A 101 5.63 -13.17 11.08
C ALA A 101 4.52 -12.96 10.04
N SER A 102 4.07 -14.04 9.39
CA SER A 102 3.03 -13.96 8.35
C SER A 102 1.73 -13.31 8.85
N ASP A 103 1.36 -13.52 10.11
CA ASP A 103 0.13 -12.95 10.69
C ASP A 103 0.21 -11.42 10.85
N ASP A 104 1.42 -10.88 10.94
CA ASP A 104 1.66 -9.44 11.03
C ASP A 104 1.56 -8.74 9.66
N MET A 105 1.63 -9.49 8.56
CA MET A 105 1.59 -8.96 7.20
C MET A 105 0.24 -8.33 6.85
N ASP A 106 -0.88 -8.90 7.31
CA ASP A 106 -2.23 -8.38 7.02
C ASP A 106 -2.45 -7.01 7.66
N THR A 107 -2.01 -6.85 8.91
CA THR A 107 -2.08 -5.57 9.61
C THR A 107 -1.13 -4.55 8.96
N LEU A 108 0.08 -4.98 8.60
CA LEU A 108 1.03 -4.13 7.89
C LEU A 108 0.49 -3.69 6.53
N GLN A 109 -0.23 -4.56 5.82
CA GLN A 109 -0.84 -4.24 4.54
C GLN A 109 -1.81 -3.05 4.65
N THR A 110 -2.61 -3.03 5.72
CA THR A 110 -3.52 -1.90 6.00
C THR A 110 -2.73 -0.61 6.22
N GLN A 111 -1.70 -0.65 7.07
CA GLN A 111 -0.87 0.52 7.37
C GLN A 111 -0.11 1.06 6.15
N LEU A 112 0.40 0.17 5.30
CA LEU A 112 1.06 0.54 4.04
C LEU A 112 0.09 1.17 3.04
N THR A 113 -1.16 0.70 3.02
CA THR A 113 -2.22 1.29 2.20
C THR A 113 -2.54 2.71 2.66
N ASP A 114 -2.71 2.90 3.98
CA ASP A 114 -2.96 4.22 4.58
C ASP A 114 -1.79 5.19 4.32
N LEU A 115 -0.55 4.72 4.45
CA LEU A 115 0.63 5.52 4.15
C LEU A 115 0.69 5.91 2.66
N LEU A 116 0.41 4.97 1.75
CA LEU A 116 0.38 5.25 0.33
C LEU A 116 -0.70 6.30 0.00
N GLN A 117 -1.83 6.27 0.70
CA GLN A 117 -2.88 7.28 0.61
C GLN A 117 -2.40 8.65 1.09
N GLU A 118 -1.89 8.73 2.32
CA GLU A 118 -1.37 9.97 2.90
C GLU A 118 -0.29 10.60 2.00
N TYR A 119 0.68 9.80 1.53
CA TYR A 119 1.73 10.30 0.66
C TYR A 119 1.19 10.77 -0.69
N THR A 120 0.22 10.05 -1.26
CA THR A 120 -0.40 10.43 -2.54
C THR A 120 -1.13 11.75 -2.42
N ASP A 121 -1.81 11.99 -1.31
CA ASP A 121 -2.52 13.24 -1.05
C ASP A 121 -1.55 14.40 -0.83
N ALA A 122 -0.44 14.16 -0.12
CA ALA A 122 0.63 15.14 0.06
C ALA A 122 1.40 15.44 -1.24
N HIS A 123 1.53 14.45 -2.14
CA HIS A 123 2.32 14.54 -3.37
C HIS A 123 1.51 14.12 -4.61
N PRO A 124 0.51 14.91 -5.03
CA PRO A 124 -0.46 14.53 -6.07
C PRO A 124 0.15 14.37 -7.47
N CYS A 125 1.42 14.78 -7.66
CA CYS A 125 2.16 14.62 -8.91
C CYS A 125 3.11 13.41 -8.92
N LYS A 126 3.27 12.71 -7.79
CA LYS A 126 4.10 11.50 -7.71
C LYS A 126 3.32 10.30 -8.23
N ARG A 127 4.02 9.45 -8.98
CA ARG A 127 3.53 8.16 -9.49
C ARG A 127 4.23 7.07 -8.72
N ILE A 128 3.49 6.25 -7.98
CA ILE A 128 4.07 5.27 -7.06
C ILE A 128 3.50 3.89 -7.32
N ALA A 129 4.40 2.93 -7.54
CA ALA A 129 4.11 1.50 -7.54
C ALA A 129 4.90 0.84 -6.42
N PHE A 130 4.24 0.54 -5.32
CA PHE A 130 4.84 -0.02 -4.13
C PHE A 130 4.98 -1.54 -4.24
N VAL A 131 6.12 -2.08 -3.80
CA VAL A 131 6.39 -3.52 -3.81
C VAL A 131 6.88 -3.94 -2.42
N VAL A 132 6.28 -4.98 -1.87
CA VAL A 132 6.65 -5.53 -0.55
C VAL A 132 6.84 -7.03 -0.64
N LEU A 133 7.96 -7.49 -0.13
CA LEU A 133 8.31 -8.90 -0.04
C LEU A 133 8.68 -9.23 1.40
N ASN A 134 7.91 -10.13 2.02
CA ASN A 134 8.25 -10.68 3.32
C ASN A 134 9.11 -11.94 3.12
N ALA A 135 10.35 -11.88 3.57
CA ALA A 135 11.19 -13.05 3.74
C ALA A 135 10.75 -13.85 4.95
N ASP A 136 10.71 -15.16 4.78
CA ASP A 136 10.63 -16.12 5.86
C ASP A 136 11.59 -17.25 5.51
N ASP A 137 12.57 -17.47 6.38
CA ASP A 137 13.64 -18.44 6.13
C ASP A 137 13.25 -19.85 6.57
N ASP A 138 12.26 -19.98 7.45
CA ASP A 138 11.87 -21.25 8.06
C ASP A 138 10.80 -21.96 7.23
N LYS A 139 9.91 -21.19 6.59
CA LYS A 139 8.74 -21.71 5.88
C LYS A 139 8.48 -20.94 4.59
N VAL A 140 8.63 -21.63 3.47
CA VAL A 140 8.39 -21.09 2.12
C VAL A 140 6.95 -20.55 2.03
N GLU A 141 5.99 -21.23 2.65
CA GLU A 141 4.57 -20.87 2.68
C GLU A 141 4.26 -19.56 3.42
N ASN A 142 5.19 -19.04 4.23
CA ASN A 142 5.05 -17.78 4.95
C ASN A 142 5.61 -16.59 4.17
N ARG A 143 6.28 -16.83 3.05
CA ARG A 143 6.75 -15.77 2.16
C ARG A 143 5.54 -15.13 1.50
N ARG A 144 5.35 -13.84 1.75
CA ARG A 144 4.19 -13.07 1.28
C ARG A 144 4.67 -11.95 0.35
N PHE A 145 3.85 -11.68 -0.66
CA PHE A 145 4.06 -10.57 -1.58
C PHE A 145 2.84 -9.66 -1.59
N TRP A 146 3.10 -8.37 -1.52
CA TRP A 146 2.09 -7.33 -1.64
C TRP A 146 2.56 -6.22 -2.55
N THR A 147 1.62 -5.60 -3.25
CA THR A 147 1.89 -4.44 -4.08
C THR A 147 0.69 -3.50 -4.10
N GLY A 148 0.97 -2.20 -4.19
CA GLY A 148 -0.04 -1.16 -4.24
C GLY A 148 0.37 -0.09 -5.24
N THR A 149 -0.60 0.52 -5.91
CA THR A 149 -0.33 1.62 -6.84
C THR A 149 -1.22 2.80 -6.50
N ASN A 150 -0.68 4.01 -6.56
CA ASN A 150 -1.52 5.19 -6.43
C ASN A 150 -2.31 5.48 -7.71
N TRP A 151 -3.32 6.34 -7.63
CA TRP A 151 -4.23 6.63 -8.74
C TRP A 151 -3.57 7.31 -9.95
N ASN A 152 -2.31 7.72 -9.84
CA ASN A 152 -1.49 8.31 -10.89
C ASN A 152 -0.71 7.28 -11.74
N VAL A 153 -0.82 5.99 -11.42
CA VAL A 153 -0.15 4.89 -12.13
C VAL A 153 -1.17 4.03 -12.87
N ASN A 154 -1.02 3.91 -14.19
CA ASN A 154 -1.87 3.06 -15.05
C ASN A 154 -1.40 1.59 -15.13
N VAL A 155 -0.69 1.11 -14.12
CA VAL A 155 -0.34 -0.31 -13.95
C VAL A 155 -1.25 -0.83 -12.86
N LYS A 156 -1.97 -1.92 -13.11
CA LYS A 156 -2.80 -2.54 -12.06
C LYS A 156 -1.91 -3.36 -11.13
N PRO A 157 -2.14 -3.35 -9.81
CA PRO A 157 -1.41 -4.18 -8.85
C PRO A 157 -1.37 -5.67 -9.22
N MET A 158 -2.45 -6.21 -9.79
CA MET A 158 -2.50 -7.60 -10.26
C MET A 158 -1.51 -7.90 -11.39
N GLU A 159 -1.11 -6.91 -12.18
CA GLU A 159 -0.07 -7.06 -13.19
C GLU A 159 1.31 -7.16 -12.52
N VAL A 160 1.55 -6.39 -11.47
CA VAL A 160 2.77 -6.50 -10.66
C VAL A 160 2.83 -7.85 -9.93
N VAL A 161 1.69 -8.37 -9.45
CA VAL A 161 1.59 -9.75 -8.93
C VAL A 161 1.97 -10.78 -9.99
N ALA A 162 1.64 -10.57 -11.26
CA ALA A 162 2.07 -11.47 -12.34
C ALA A 162 3.60 -11.48 -12.51
N LEU A 163 4.26 -10.31 -12.35
CA LEU A 163 5.73 -10.24 -12.34
C LEU A 163 6.32 -11.03 -11.16
N TYR A 164 5.71 -10.93 -9.99
CA TYR A 164 6.11 -11.74 -8.83
C TYR A 164 5.96 -13.23 -9.11
N ARG A 165 4.86 -13.68 -9.73
CA ARG A 165 4.64 -15.09 -10.07
C ARG A 165 5.73 -15.62 -11.01
N ASP A 166 6.20 -14.81 -11.95
CA ASP A 166 7.33 -15.20 -12.80
C ASP A 166 8.65 -15.35 -12.02
N ALA A 167 8.84 -14.52 -10.98
CA ALA A 167 10.01 -14.50 -10.12
C ALA A 167 9.92 -15.46 -8.92
N ILE A 168 8.82 -16.19 -8.77
CA ILE A 168 8.51 -16.99 -7.56
C ILE A 168 9.57 -18.04 -7.24
N LYS A 169 10.25 -18.56 -8.27
CA LYS A 169 11.34 -19.55 -8.15
C LYS A 169 12.51 -19.00 -7.34
N PHE A 170 12.86 -17.73 -7.54
CA PHE A 170 13.91 -17.06 -6.76
C PHE A 170 13.47 -16.91 -5.31
N VAL A 171 12.20 -16.53 -5.10
CA VAL A 171 11.63 -16.41 -3.76
C VAL A 171 11.59 -17.76 -3.05
N GLN A 172 11.28 -18.88 -3.73
CA GLN A 172 11.33 -20.24 -3.17
C GLN A 172 12.75 -20.65 -2.74
N ASN A 173 13.76 -20.17 -3.46
CA ASN A 173 15.17 -20.42 -3.17
C ASN A 173 15.77 -19.40 -2.18
N ALA A 174 14.96 -18.52 -1.58
CA ALA A 174 15.39 -17.41 -0.74
C ALA A 174 16.37 -16.43 -1.44
N ASP A 175 16.36 -16.40 -2.78
CA ASP A 175 17.11 -15.45 -3.60
C ASP A 175 16.27 -14.18 -3.81
N TYR A 176 16.08 -13.42 -2.72
CA TYR A 176 15.20 -12.24 -2.72
C TYR A 176 15.74 -11.11 -3.60
N ALA A 177 17.07 -10.94 -3.67
CA ALA A 177 17.71 -9.93 -4.51
C ALA A 177 17.40 -10.17 -6.00
N GLN A 178 17.55 -11.41 -6.48
CA GLN A 178 17.22 -11.75 -7.86
C GLN A 178 15.71 -11.66 -8.13
N ALA A 179 14.87 -12.04 -7.17
CA ALA A 179 13.41 -11.91 -7.29
C ALA A 179 13.00 -10.45 -7.51
N LEU A 180 13.44 -9.56 -6.62
CA LEU A 180 13.12 -8.13 -6.66
C LEU A 180 13.70 -7.45 -7.91
N SER A 181 14.93 -7.82 -8.30
CA SER A 181 15.55 -7.31 -9.53
C SER A 181 14.77 -7.74 -10.77
N SER A 182 14.36 -9.02 -10.84
CA SER A 182 13.54 -9.51 -11.96
C SER A 182 12.18 -8.82 -12.03
N ILE A 183 11.56 -8.49 -10.90
CA ILE A 183 10.30 -7.74 -10.87
C ILE A 183 10.52 -6.33 -11.41
N ALA A 184 11.56 -5.63 -10.94
CA ALA A 184 11.86 -4.25 -11.36
C ALA A 184 12.20 -4.14 -12.86
N GLU A 185 13.02 -5.04 -13.40
CA GLU A 185 13.35 -5.06 -14.83
C GLU A 185 12.12 -5.28 -15.71
N LYS A 186 11.29 -6.26 -15.36
CA LYS A 186 10.06 -6.56 -16.11
C LYS A 186 9.00 -5.47 -15.94
N PHE A 187 8.97 -4.80 -14.79
CA PHE A 187 8.05 -3.69 -14.53
C PHE A 187 8.26 -2.56 -15.52
N LEU A 188 9.50 -2.22 -15.86
CA LEU A 188 9.78 -1.19 -16.87
C LEU A 188 9.15 -1.53 -18.23
N ASN A 189 9.32 -2.77 -18.69
CA ASN A 189 8.72 -3.25 -19.96
C ASN A 189 7.19 -3.26 -19.89
N MET A 190 6.62 -3.69 -18.76
CA MET A 190 5.18 -3.67 -18.52
C MET A 190 4.61 -2.25 -18.53
N ALA A 191 5.26 -1.31 -17.84
CA ALA A 191 4.86 0.08 -17.84
C ALA A 191 4.91 0.68 -19.26
N ALA A 192 5.95 0.39 -20.05
CA ALA A 192 6.02 0.82 -21.44
C ALA A 192 4.85 0.27 -22.29
N SER A 193 4.36 -0.94 -22.02
CA SER A 193 3.18 -1.49 -22.72
C SER A 193 1.87 -0.75 -22.43
N ARG A 194 1.81 0.03 -21.34
CA ARG A 194 0.62 0.77 -20.88
C ARG A 194 0.55 2.21 -21.39
N LEU A 195 1.52 2.67 -22.18
CA LEU A 195 1.58 4.05 -22.72
C LEU A 195 0.31 4.46 -23.48
N ASN A 196 -0.25 3.54 -24.27
CA ASN A 196 -1.41 3.80 -25.13
C ASN A 196 -2.73 3.27 -24.55
N VAL A 197 -2.71 2.77 -23.31
CA VAL A 197 -3.91 2.25 -22.66
C VAL A 197 -4.60 3.40 -21.91
N PRO A 198 -5.89 3.66 -22.12
CA PRO A 198 -6.62 4.67 -21.36
C PRO A 198 -6.56 4.39 -19.85
N PHE A 199 -6.45 5.45 -19.04
CA PHE A 199 -6.55 5.32 -17.58
C PHE A 199 -7.94 4.84 -17.20
N ALA A 200 -8.02 3.68 -16.54
CA ALA A 200 -9.23 3.30 -15.83
C ALA A 200 -9.31 4.12 -14.53
N GLU A 201 -10.47 4.72 -14.24
CA GLU A 201 -10.66 5.42 -12.98
C GLU A 201 -10.63 4.43 -11.81
N ALA A 202 -9.53 4.39 -11.07
CA ALA A 202 -9.48 3.71 -9.79
C ALA A 202 -8.86 4.62 -8.72
N GLN A 203 -9.33 4.43 -7.48
CA GLN A 203 -8.64 4.87 -6.25
C GLN A 203 -7.36 4.05 -6.05
N ILE A 204 -6.67 4.20 -4.91
CA ILE A 204 -5.56 3.30 -4.57
C ILE A 204 -6.03 1.86 -4.70
N VAL A 205 -5.33 1.09 -5.54
CA VAL A 205 -5.60 -0.33 -5.72
C VAL A 205 -4.43 -1.07 -5.11
N THR A 206 -4.72 -2.16 -4.43
CA THR A 206 -3.72 -3.06 -3.87
C THR A 206 -4.00 -4.48 -4.33
N ALA A 207 -2.97 -5.31 -4.35
CA ALA A 207 -3.10 -6.74 -4.59
C ALA A 207 -2.05 -7.48 -3.77
N ASN A 208 -2.40 -8.70 -3.36
CA ASN A 208 -1.49 -9.62 -2.70
C ASN A 208 -1.43 -10.95 -3.45
N ASN A 209 -0.40 -11.71 -3.13
CA ASN A 209 -0.38 -13.14 -3.41
C ASN A 209 -0.42 -13.87 -2.05
N ASN A 210 -1.64 -14.17 -1.59
CA ASN A 210 -1.88 -14.84 -0.31
C ASN A 210 -1.64 -16.34 -0.36
N THR A 211 -1.65 -16.94 -1.55
CA THR A 211 -1.06 -18.25 -1.71
C THR A 211 0.45 -18.07 -1.59
N GLY A 212 1.07 -18.69 -0.58
CA GLY A 212 2.51 -18.90 -0.58
C GLY A 212 2.97 -19.52 -1.91
N PRO A 213 4.28 -19.74 -2.10
CA PRO A 213 4.81 -20.22 -3.36
C PRO A 213 4.02 -21.44 -3.87
N ILE A 214 3.54 -21.33 -5.10
CA ILE A 214 2.48 -22.17 -5.64
C ILE A 214 3.00 -23.61 -5.76
N ASP A 215 2.74 -24.41 -4.75
CA ASP A 215 2.74 -25.86 -4.87
C ASP A 215 1.35 -26.24 -5.38
N GLY A 216 1.30 -27.06 -6.43
CA GLY A 216 0.14 -27.20 -7.31
C GLY A 216 -1.23 -27.38 -6.63
N ALA A 217 -2.24 -26.79 -7.26
CA ALA A 217 -3.68 -26.88 -6.94
C ALA A 217 -4.13 -26.13 -5.66
N GLY A 218 -4.37 -24.82 -5.79
CA GLY A 218 -5.03 -24.02 -4.75
C GLY A 218 -5.82 -22.85 -5.33
N THR A 219 -7.08 -22.74 -4.93
CA THR A 219 -8.13 -21.84 -5.44
C THR A 219 -7.78 -20.35 -5.29
N GLN A 220 -8.04 -19.57 -6.34
CA GLN A 220 -7.91 -18.11 -6.35
C GLN A 220 -8.85 -17.47 -5.32
N GLN A 221 -8.32 -16.92 -4.23
CA GLN A 221 -9.04 -15.91 -3.44
C GLN A 221 -8.53 -14.53 -3.83
N ASN A 222 -9.27 -13.90 -4.73
CA ASN A 222 -9.07 -12.50 -5.11
C ASN A 222 -9.74 -11.63 -4.04
N ASN A 223 -8.99 -11.10 -3.08
CA ASN A 223 -9.47 -9.98 -2.27
C ASN A 223 -9.23 -8.67 -3.04
N ALA A 224 -10.10 -8.41 -4.01
CA ALA A 224 -10.33 -7.07 -4.50
C ALA A 224 -11.48 -6.48 -3.67
N VAL A 225 -11.17 -5.75 -2.59
CA VAL A 225 -12.17 -4.93 -1.90
C VAL A 225 -11.54 -3.62 -1.44
N VAL A 226 -11.82 -2.56 -2.21
CA VAL A 226 -12.29 -1.28 -1.67
C VAL A 226 -13.44 -0.85 -2.59
N GLU A 227 -14.66 -1.26 -2.25
CA GLU A 227 -15.87 -0.70 -2.84
C GLU A 227 -16.01 0.76 -2.36
N GLN A 228 -16.12 1.68 -3.31
CA GLN A 228 -16.43 3.07 -3.07
C GLN A 228 -17.86 3.21 -2.53
N GLN A 229 -18.04 3.93 -1.43
CA GLN A 229 -19.34 4.52 -1.11
C GLN A 229 -19.63 5.60 -2.16
N SER A 230 -20.57 5.28 -3.06
CA SER A 230 -21.09 6.18 -4.06
C SER A 230 -21.98 7.23 -3.38
N GLU A 231 -21.49 8.46 -3.23
CA GLU A 231 -22.31 9.57 -2.76
C GLU A 231 -23.22 10.05 -3.91
N LYS A 232 -24.43 9.50 -3.90
CA LYS A 232 -25.72 10.02 -4.39
C LYS A 232 -25.70 11.30 -5.25
N ILE A 233 -25.92 11.11 -6.55
CA ILE A 233 -26.37 12.17 -7.47
C ILE A 233 -27.81 12.56 -7.07
N PRO A 234 -28.16 13.85 -6.85
CA PRO A 234 -29.55 14.26 -6.72
C PRO A 234 -30.26 14.17 -8.08
N ALA A 235 -31.41 13.50 -8.08
CA ALA A 235 -32.27 13.27 -9.23
C ALA A 235 -32.71 14.57 -9.93
N GLU A 236 -32.81 14.48 -11.26
CA GLU A 236 -33.57 15.38 -12.13
C GLU A 236 -34.95 15.70 -11.54
N GLN A 237 -35.27 16.99 -11.43
CA GLN A 237 -36.65 17.44 -11.35
C GLN A 237 -37.20 17.56 -12.78
N THR A 238 -37.96 16.56 -13.19
CA THR A 238 -39.04 16.72 -14.17
C THR A 238 -40.11 17.64 -13.56
N VAL A 239 -40.41 18.77 -14.21
CA VAL A 239 -41.69 19.45 -14.05
C VAL A 239 -42.27 19.73 -15.43
N ASP A 240 -43.55 19.37 -15.51
CA ASP A 240 -44.37 19.15 -16.68
C ASP A 240 -44.63 20.39 -17.56
N ALA A 241 -44.85 20.07 -18.83
CA ALA A 241 -45.58 20.93 -19.75
C ALA A 241 -47.02 21.13 -19.25
N GLN A 242 -47.43 22.39 -19.11
CA GLN A 242 -48.84 22.76 -19.18
C GLN A 242 -49.07 23.67 -20.39
N SER A 243 -49.78 23.09 -21.35
CA SER A 243 -50.50 23.77 -22.41
C SER A 243 -51.73 24.45 -21.82
N ASN A 244 -51.87 25.76 -22.01
CA ASN A 244 -53.08 26.46 -22.46
C ASN A 244 -52.76 27.93 -22.75
#